data_AF-A0A521XPL1-F1
#
_entry.id   AF-A0A521XPL1-F1
#
_cell.length_a   1.000
_cell.length_b   1.000
_cell.length_c   1.000
_cell.angle_alpha   90.00
_cell.angle_beta   90.00
_cell.angle_gamma   90.00
#
_symmetry.space_group_name_H-M   'P 1'
#
loop_
_entity.id
_entity.type
_entity.pdbx_description
1 polymer ?
#
loop_
_entity_poly.entity_id
_entity_poly.type
_entity_poly.pdbx_seq_one_letter_code
_entity_poly.pdbx_strand_id
1 'polypeptide(L)'
;MKHNLFALCLVLPLCGCAGLPQQGTAPQAAPATPASIPLGQLLRRPGGYYKDDGPDGAPPVDLEAIADAQPKPEPLHPHANEPYVVFGKEYLPEKEFSAHRKQGTASWYGRKFHGQRTWSGEIYDMYAMSAAHPTLPVPSYARVTNLQNGKSAVVRINDRGPFSSGRMMDLSFAAAYKLGFAESGIAAVEVEAIVLAESAPPAEAPVATEPAIPVTAETAGIYLQLGAFSARANAESFRQKIQKELSWLGQPVQIQVSSKLFRLHLGPYRSRKEANAIAEKIRAELDFKPLLVNK
;
A
#
# COMPACT_ATOMS: atom_id res chain seq x y z
N MET A 1 -51.36 -53.57 -73.99
CA MET A 1 -52.44 -52.57 -74.16
C MET A 1 -51.82 -51.18 -74.18
N LYS A 2 -52.09 -50.42 -75.26
CA LYS A 2 -52.06 -48.93 -75.42
C LYS A 2 -50.70 -48.22 -75.23
N HIS A 3 -49.96 -47.81 -76.28
CA HIS A 3 -50.13 -46.68 -77.24
C HIS A 3 -50.02 -45.25 -76.69
N ASN A 4 -49.22 -44.46 -77.43
CA ASN A 4 -49.12 -42.99 -77.60
C ASN A 4 -48.09 -42.26 -76.72
N LEU A 5 -47.02 -41.64 -77.25
CA LEU A 5 -46.84 -40.67 -78.35
C LEU A 5 -47.46 -39.29 -78.05
N PHE A 6 -46.63 -38.31 -77.69
CA PHE A 6 -46.79 -36.86 -77.92
C PHE A 6 -45.42 -36.21 -77.60
N ALA A 7 -44.59 -35.90 -78.59
CA ALA A 7 -44.52 -34.65 -79.36
C ALA A 7 -43.87 -33.47 -78.60
N LEU A 8 -42.63 -33.19 -79.02
CA LEU A 8 -42.12 -31.89 -79.49
C LEU A 8 -42.52 -30.62 -78.73
N CYS A 9 -41.55 -29.93 -78.14
CA CYS A 9 -41.33 -28.52 -78.45
C CYS A 9 -39.94 -28.02 -78.02
N LEU A 10 -39.28 -27.43 -79.01
CA LEU A 10 -37.99 -26.75 -79.05
C LEU A 10 -38.13 -25.34 -78.45
N VAL A 11 -37.32 -24.97 -77.45
CA VAL A 11 -36.98 -23.57 -77.15
C VAL A 11 -35.54 -23.47 -76.65
N LEU A 12 -34.67 -22.89 -77.47
CA LEU A 12 -33.39 -22.32 -77.07
C LEU A 12 -33.61 -21.02 -76.28
N PRO A 13 -32.73 -20.70 -75.33
CA PRO A 13 -32.19 -19.36 -75.29
C PRO A 13 -30.66 -19.32 -75.26
N LEU A 14 -30.13 -18.42 -76.07
CA LEU A 14 -28.82 -17.80 -76.01
C LEU A 14 -28.63 -16.95 -74.74
N CYS A 15 -27.36 -16.59 -74.49
CA CYS A 15 -26.85 -15.60 -73.52
C CYS A 15 -26.77 -16.10 -72.06
N GLY A 16 -25.69 -15.89 -71.31
CA GLY A 16 -24.45 -15.17 -71.57
C GLY A 16 -23.56 -15.31 -70.33
N CYS A 17 -22.25 -15.28 -70.53
CA CYS A 17 -21.27 -15.30 -69.44
C CYS A 17 -21.44 -14.05 -68.57
N ALA A 18 -21.98 -14.19 -67.36
CA ALA A 18 -21.92 -13.17 -66.33
C ALA A 18 -20.69 -13.44 -65.45
N GLY A 19 -19.71 -12.52 -65.52
CA GLY A 19 -18.55 -12.51 -64.64
C GLY A 19 -18.95 -12.24 -63.19
N LEU A 20 -18.33 -12.97 -62.27
CA LEU A 20 -18.45 -12.74 -60.83
C LEU A 20 -17.82 -11.38 -60.47
N PRO A 21 -18.44 -10.57 -59.60
CA PRO A 21 -17.79 -9.38 -59.07
C PRO A 21 -16.69 -9.79 -58.08
N GLN A 22 -15.45 -9.38 -58.36
CA GLN A 22 -14.37 -9.34 -57.38
C GLN A 22 -14.80 -8.41 -56.23
N GLN A 23 -14.94 -8.98 -55.02
CA GLN A 23 -14.97 -8.19 -53.81
C GLN A 23 -13.64 -7.45 -53.68
N GLY A 24 -13.69 -6.13 -53.80
CA GLY A 24 -12.56 -5.26 -53.50
C GLY A 24 -12.15 -5.46 -52.05
N THR A 25 -10.89 -5.81 -51.85
CA THR A 25 -10.21 -5.77 -50.56
C THR A 25 -10.21 -4.31 -50.07
N ALA A 26 -10.96 -4.04 -49.02
CA ALA A 26 -10.81 -2.80 -48.26
C ALA A 26 -9.38 -2.75 -47.68
N PRO A 27 -8.68 -1.60 -47.73
CA PRO A 27 -7.38 -1.47 -47.09
C PRO A 27 -7.51 -1.67 -45.58
N GLN A 28 -6.81 -2.69 -45.07
CA GLN A 28 -6.67 -2.94 -43.64
C GLN A 28 -5.88 -1.77 -43.03
N ALA A 29 -6.57 -0.89 -42.30
CA ALA A 29 -5.92 0.19 -41.58
C ALA A 29 -4.99 -0.40 -40.51
N ALA A 30 -3.70 -0.08 -40.61
CA ALA A 30 -2.72 -0.39 -39.59
C ALA A 30 -3.13 0.23 -38.24
N PRO A 31 -2.84 -0.41 -37.10
CA PRO A 31 -3.10 0.19 -35.79
C PRO A 31 -2.23 1.44 -35.66
N ALA A 32 -2.87 2.61 -35.57
CA ALA A 32 -2.20 3.85 -35.26
C ALA A 32 -1.54 3.73 -33.88
N THR A 33 -0.23 3.89 -33.84
CA THR A 33 0.51 4.10 -32.60
C THR A 33 -0.11 5.31 -31.88
N PRO A 34 -0.52 5.22 -30.61
CA PRO A 34 -1.01 6.41 -29.92
C PRO A 34 0.15 7.39 -29.80
N ALA A 35 0.03 8.52 -30.48
CA ALA A 35 0.96 9.63 -30.35
C ALA A 35 0.95 10.09 -28.90
N SER A 36 2.12 10.09 -28.26
CA SER A 36 2.33 10.67 -26.94
C SER A 36 1.99 12.17 -27.00
N ILE A 37 0.86 12.54 -26.40
CA ILE A 37 0.51 13.95 -26.27
C ILE A 37 1.45 14.57 -25.21
N PRO A 38 2.15 15.67 -25.51
CA PRO A 38 2.99 16.34 -24.54
C PRO A 38 2.15 16.91 -23.39
N LEU A 39 2.60 16.62 -22.16
CA LEU A 39 1.96 16.92 -20.87
C LEU A 39 1.43 18.38 -20.75
N GLY A 40 2.06 19.33 -21.44
CA GLY A 40 1.68 20.75 -21.41
C GLY A 40 0.34 21.08 -22.09
N GLN A 41 -0.19 20.23 -22.96
CA GLN A 41 -1.48 20.47 -23.63
C GLN A 41 -2.70 19.93 -22.86
N LEU A 42 -2.47 19.08 -21.85
CA LEU A 42 -3.54 18.47 -21.04
C LEU A 42 -4.09 19.39 -19.94
N LEU A 43 -3.38 20.48 -19.61
CA LEU A 43 -3.66 21.32 -18.44
C LEU A 43 -4.64 22.49 -18.67
N ARG A 44 -5.35 22.54 -19.81
CA ARG A 44 -6.18 23.70 -20.18
C ARG A 44 -7.69 23.45 -20.28
N ARG A 45 -8.20 22.30 -19.84
CA ARG A 45 -9.64 22.00 -19.88
C ARG A 45 -10.18 21.63 -18.48
N PRO A 46 -11.19 22.36 -17.95
CA PRO A 46 -12.07 21.79 -16.93
C PRO A 46 -12.69 20.51 -17.52
N GLY A 47 -12.75 19.41 -16.77
CA GLY A 47 -13.33 18.14 -17.23
C GLY A 47 -12.34 17.04 -17.65
N GLY A 48 -11.03 17.18 -17.36
CA GLY A 48 -10.02 16.18 -17.75
C GLY A 48 -10.03 14.90 -16.90
N TYR A 49 -10.54 14.95 -15.67
CA TYR A 49 -10.57 13.83 -14.72
C TYR A 49 -12.00 13.55 -14.26
N TYR A 50 -12.25 12.31 -13.83
CA TYR A 50 -13.57 11.91 -13.37
C TYR A 50 -14.06 12.80 -12.22
N LYS A 51 -15.16 13.53 -12.40
CA LYS A 51 -15.67 14.51 -11.41
C LYS A 51 -14.69 15.63 -11.05
N ASP A 52 -13.76 15.98 -11.95
CA ASP A 52 -12.76 17.05 -11.76
C ASP A 52 -11.90 16.86 -10.50
N ASP A 53 -11.67 15.61 -10.12
CA ASP A 53 -11.03 15.25 -8.86
C ASP A 53 -9.52 15.03 -8.95
N GLY A 54 -8.93 15.34 -10.11
CA GLY A 54 -7.47 15.35 -10.34
C GLY A 54 -6.78 16.54 -9.65
N PRO A 55 -5.51 16.82 -9.96
CA PRO A 55 -4.75 17.96 -9.41
C PRO A 55 -5.18 19.32 -9.99
N ASP A 56 -4.96 20.43 -9.25
CA ASP A 56 -5.35 21.79 -9.67
C ASP A 56 -4.20 22.34 -10.50
N GLY A 57 -4.40 22.42 -11.80
CA GLY A 57 -3.34 22.83 -12.72
C GLY A 57 -2.23 21.77 -12.84
N ALA A 58 -1.01 22.21 -13.16
CA ALA A 58 0.12 21.32 -13.33
C ALA A 58 0.46 20.62 -12.01
N PRO A 59 0.65 19.29 -11.99
CA PRO A 59 1.24 18.62 -10.83
C PRO A 59 2.55 19.31 -10.44
N PRO A 60 2.82 19.50 -9.14
CA PRO A 60 4.04 20.18 -8.68
C PRO A 60 5.31 19.34 -8.90
N VAL A 61 5.16 18.09 -9.34
CA VAL A 61 6.22 17.10 -9.50
C VAL A 61 6.04 16.36 -10.83
N ASP A 62 7.15 15.90 -11.40
CA ASP A 62 7.10 14.97 -12.53
C ASP A 62 6.55 13.62 -12.04
N LEU A 63 5.31 13.31 -12.42
CA LEU A 63 4.59 12.12 -11.97
C LEU A 63 5.24 10.82 -12.44
N GLU A 64 5.89 10.81 -13.60
CA GLU A 64 6.60 9.64 -14.11
C GLU A 64 7.86 9.34 -13.29
N ALA A 65 8.50 10.38 -12.76
CA ALA A 65 9.72 10.28 -11.95
C ALA A 65 9.48 9.86 -10.50
N ILE A 66 8.22 9.84 -10.03
CA ILE A 66 7.88 9.41 -8.67
C ILE A 66 8.27 7.94 -8.49
N ALA A 67 9.17 7.67 -7.56
CA ALA A 67 9.59 6.30 -7.25
C ALA A 67 8.43 5.50 -6.64
N ASP A 68 8.40 4.21 -6.96
CA ASP A 68 7.50 3.25 -6.33
C ASP A 68 7.68 3.21 -4.81
N ALA A 69 6.63 2.83 -4.10
CA ALA A 69 6.71 2.59 -2.66
C ALA A 69 7.76 1.51 -2.40
N GLN A 70 8.70 1.80 -1.51
CA GLN A 70 9.75 0.86 -1.13
C GLN A 70 9.21 -0.05 -0.03
N PRO A 71 9.06 -1.37 -0.26
CA PRO A 71 8.64 -2.31 0.77
C PRO A 71 9.63 -2.32 1.92
N LYS A 72 9.11 -2.25 3.15
CA LYS A 72 9.90 -2.28 4.38
C LYS A 72 9.26 -3.22 5.38
N PRO A 73 10.05 -3.95 6.20
CA PRO A 73 9.51 -4.71 7.30
C PRO A 73 9.04 -3.73 8.37
N GLU A 74 7.72 -3.58 8.49
CA GLU A 74 7.08 -2.69 9.46
C GLU A 74 6.08 -3.48 10.30
N PRO A 75 5.96 -3.18 11.60
CA PRO A 75 4.92 -3.79 12.41
C PRO A 75 3.54 -3.34 11.91
N LEU A 76 2.57 -4.24 12.00
CA LEU A 76 1.17 -3.89 11.73
C LEU A 76 0.70 -2.79 12.68
N HIS A 77 -0.09 -1.86 12.15
CA HIS A 77 -0.66 -0.78 12.94
C HIS A 77 -1.64 -1.36 13.97
N PRO A 78 -1.55 -0.96 15.26
CA PRO A 78 -2.24 -1.63 16.36
C PRO A 78 -3.76 -1.74 16.18
N HIS A 79 -4.39 -0.68 15.68
CA HIS A 79 -5.85 -0.59 15.56
C HIS A 79 -6.34 -0.59 14.11
N ALA A 80 -5.45 -0.47 13.12
CA ALA A 80 -5.91 -0.36 11.73
C ALA A 80 -6.43 -1.69 11.19
N ASN A 81 -6.01 -2.79 11.82
CA ASN A 81 -6.29 -4.17 11.42
C ASN A 81 -7.35 -4.83 12.30
N GLU A 82 -8.06 -4.05 13.11
CA GLU A 82 -9.23 -4.53 13.86
C GLU A 82 -10.43 -4.72 12.92
N PRO A 83 -11.32 -5.70 13.20
CA PRO A 83 -12.61 -5.79 12.53
C PRO A 83 -13.39 -4.48 12.58
N TYR A 84 -14.07 -4.14 11.48
CA TYR A 84 -14.81 -2.88 11.40
C TYR A 84 -16.05 -3.02 10.51
N VAL A 85 -17.00 -2.10 10.67
CA VAL A 85 -18.28 -2.10 9.94
C VAL A 85 -18.44 -0.79 9.20
N VAL A 86 -18.75 -0.86 7.90
CA VAL A 86 -19.09 0.30 7.06
C VAL A 86 -20.34 -0.03 6.27
N PHE A 87 -21.33 0.87 6.28
CA PHE A 87 -22.63 0.69 5.61
C PHE A 87 -23.33 -0.64 5.95
N GLY A 88 -23.21 -1.11 7.19
CA GLY A 88 -23.81 -2.37 7.66
C GLY A 88 -23.09 -3.62 7.17
N LYS A 89 -21.96 -3.50 6.45
CA LYS A 89 -21.10 -4.61 6.06
C LYS A 89 -19.89 -4.70 6.98
N GLU A 90 -19.68 -5.89 7.54
CA GLU A 90 -18.50 -6.22 8.33
C GLU A 90 -17.30 -6.55 7.43
N TYR A 91 -16.13 -6.09 7.84
CA TYR A 91 -14.83 -6.35 7.22
C TYR A 91 -13.87 -6.92 8.26
N LEU A 92 -13.16 -7.97 7.88
CA LEU A 92 -12.16 -8.64 8.70
C LEU A 92 -10.79 -8.48 8.04
N PRO A 93 -9.97 -7.49 8.45
CA PRO A 93 -8.61 -7.37 7.96
C PRO A 93 -7.74 -8.58 8.28
N GLU A 94 -6.81 -8.86 7.38
CA GLU A 94 -5.75 -9.85 7.57
C GLU A 94 -4.82 -9.36 8.69
N LYS A 95 -4.49 -10.26 9.62
CA LYS A 95 -3.66 -9.95 10.80
C LYS A 95 -2.20 -10.34 10.65
N GLU A 96 -1.84 -10.88 9.50
CA GLU A 96 -0.50 -11.35 9.18
C GLU A 96 -0.18 -11.03 7.72
N PHE A 97 1.11 -10.89 7.40
CA PHE A 97 1.54 -10.76 6.02
C PHE A 97 1.47 -12.14 5.35
N SER A 98 0.55 -12.31 4.42
CA SER A 98 0.36 -13.58 3.72
C SER A 98 0.39 -13.39 2.21
N ALA A 99 0.65 -14.48 1.48
CA ALA A 99 0.60 -14.45 0.03
C ALA A 99 -0.83 -14.09 -0.41
N HIS A 100 -0.94 -13.00 -1.15
CA HIS A 100 -2.20 -12.54 -1.73
C HIS A 100 -1.98 -12.27 -3.21
N ARG A 101 -2.80 -12.86 -4.07
CA ARG A 101 -2.85 -12.53 -5.49
C ARG A 101 -4.30 -12.56 -5.95
N LYS A 102 -4.83 -11.42 -6.38
CA LYS A 102 -6.23 -11.33 -6.80
C LYS A 102 -6.44 -10.29 -7.89
N GLN A 103 -7.36 -10.58 -8.80
CA GLN A 103 -7.78 -9.64 -9.84
C GLN A 103 -9.10 -8.97 -9.49
N GLY A 104 -9.24 -7.69 -9.87
CA GLY A 104 -10.46 -6.94 -9.68
C GLY A 104 -10.37 -5.52 -10.21
N THR A 105 -11.39 -4.71 -9.92
CA THR A 105 -11.44 -3.31 -10.35
C THR A 105 -10.75 -2.42 -9.33
N ALA A 106 -9.75 -1.66 -9.76
CA ALA A 106 -9.20 -0.55 -9.00
C ALA A 106 -9.82 0.77 -9.46
N SER A 107 -9.84 1.73 -8.55
CA SER A 107 -10.02 3.14 -8.87
C SER A 107 -8.97 3.97 -8.16
N TRP A 108 -9.14 5.29 -8.11
CA TRP A 108 -8.31 6.15 -7.29
C TRP A 108 -9.15 7.18 -6.55
N TYR A 109 -8.69 7.63 -5.38
CA TYR A 109 -9.40 8.62 -4.59
C TYR A 109 -8.96 10.04 -4.96
N GLY A 110 -9.96 10.87 -5.26
CA GLY A 110 -9.81 12.24 -5.71
C GLY A 110 -9.21 13.21 -4.69
N ARG A 111 -8.78 14.37 -5.19
CA ARG A 111 -8.21 15.51 -4.48
C ARG A 111 -8.93 15.92 -3.19
N LYS A 112 -10.25 15.76 -3.09
CA LYS A 112 -11.01 16.12 -1.87
C LYS A 112 -10.52 15.42 -0.60
N PHE A 113 -9.83 14.29 -0.74
CA PHE A 113 -9.23 13.57 0.38
C PHE A 113 -7.81 14.04 0.69
N HIS A 114 -7.14 14.74 -0.23
CA HIS A 114 -5.76 15.20 -0.04
C HIS A 114 -5.62 16.02 1.24
N GLY A 115 -4.61 15.72 2.07
CA GLY A 115 -4.41 16.34 3.37
C GLY A 115 -5.25 15.76 4.52
N GLN A 116 -6.18 14.84 4.24
CA GLN A 116 -6.96 14.15 5.29
C GLN A 116 -6.19 12.97 5.88
N ARG A 117 -6.57 12.53 7.08
CA ARG A 117 -5.99 11.34 7.70
C ARG A 117 -6.54 10.06 7.07
N THR A 118 -5.66 9.13 6.76
CA THR A 118 -5.99 7.74 6.41
C THR A 118 -6.29 6.91 7.65
N TRP A 119 -6.72 5.66 7.47
CA TRP A 119 -6.97 4.72 8.56
C TRP A 119 -5.72 4.39 9.39
N SER A 120 -4.51 4.47 8.80
CA SER A 120 -3.25 4.36 9.56
C SER A 120 -2.92 5.62 10.38
N GLY A 121 -3.64 6.72 10.17
CA GLY A 121 -3.34 8.03 10.73
C GLY A 121 -2.35 8.86 9.90
N GLU A 122 -1.73 8.29 8.86
CA GLU A 122 -0.90 9.01 7.89
C GLU A 122 -1.74 10.05 7.13
N ILE A 123 -1.15 11.20 6.77
CA ILE A 123 -1.81 12.18 5.92
C ILE A 123 -1.82 11.65 4.48
N TYR A 124 -3.00 11.63 3.86
CA TYR A 124 -3.13 11.24 2.48
C TYR A 124 -2.52 12.29 1.55
N ASP A 125 -1.49 11.89 0.82
CA ASP A 125 -0.88 12.63 -0.27
C ASP A 125 -1.23 11.97 -1.60
N MET A 126 -1.87 12.72 -2.51
CA MET A 126 -2.25 12.20 -3.81
C MET A 126 -1.06 11.90 -4.73
N TYR A 127 0.10 12.45 -4.41
CA TYR A 127 1.36 12.23 -5.12
C TYR A 127 2.23 11.14 -4.46
N ALA A 128 1.81 10.56 -3.33
CA ALA A 128 2.50 9.42 -2.74
C ALA A 128 2.08 8.10 -3.40
N MET A 129 2.95 7.08 -3.40
CA MET A 129 2.63 5.74 -3.90
C MET A 129 1.88 4.91 -2.84
N SER A 130 0.61 5.25 -2.58
CA SER A 130 -0.23 4.63 -1.56
C SER A 130 -1.55 4.07 -2.12
N ALA A 131 -2.21 3.19 -1.37
CA ALA A 131 -3.53 2.66 -1.67
C ALA A 131 -4.37 2.39 -0.41
N ALA A 132 -5.69 2.40 -0.58
CA ALA A 132 -6.67 1.80 0.33
C ALA A 132 -7.03 0.40 -0.14
N HIS A 133 -7.12 -0.53 0.81
CA HIS A 133 -7.66 -1.86 0.56
C HIS A 133 -8.55 -2.31 1.74
N PRO A 134 -9.65 -3.07 1.51
CA PRO A 134 -10.58 -3.42 2.58
C PRO A 134 -9.98 -4.37 3.64
N THR A 135 -9.16 -5.35 3.23
CA THR A 135 -8.67 -6.40 4.14
C THR A 135 -7.16 -6.58 4.24
N LEU A 136 -6.37 -6.31 3.20
CA LEU A 136 -4.90 -6.35 3.30
C LEU A 136 -4.36 -5.60 4.53
N PRO A 137 -3.30 -6.12 5.18
CA PRO A 137 -2.80 -5.53 6.41
C PRO A 137 -2.35 -4.08 6.22
N VAL A 138 -2.42 -3.27 7.28
CA VAL A 138 -1.93 -1.89 7.31
C VAL A 138 -0.86 -1.76 8.41
N PRO A 139 0.33 -1.21 8.10
CA PRO A 139 0.83 -1.01 6.75
C PRO A 139 1.14 -2.34 6.05
N SER A 140 1.03 -2.38 4.73
CA SER A 140 1.61 -3.44 3.90
C SER A 140 1.97 -2.90 2.53
N TYR A 141 2.46 -3.75 1.64
CA TYR A 141 2.86 -3.36 0.29
C TYR A 141 2.26 -4.31 -0.74
N ALA A 142 1.88 -3.77 -1.88
CA ALA A 142 1.38 -4.57 -2.99
C ALA A 142 1.97 -4.09 -4.31
N ARG A 143 2.31 -5.04 -5.19
CA ARG A 143 2.49 -4.79 -6.61
C ARG A 143 1.11 -4.79 -7.26
N VAL A 144 0.79 -3.73 -7.96
CA VAL A 144 -0.45 -3.61 -8.71
C VAL A 144 -0.09 -3.58 -10.18
N THR A 145 -0.75 -4.41 -10.98
CA THR A 145 -0.54 -4.49 -12.43
C THR A 145 -1.84 -4.16 -13.14
N ASN A 146 -1.84 -3.16 -14.01
CA ASN A 146 -2.97 -2.88 -14.89
C ASN A 146 -3.03 -3.92 -16.01
N LEU A 147 -4.12 -4.68 -16.05
CA LEU A 147 -4.29 -5.81 -16.96
C LEU A 147 -4.47 -5.39 -18.43
N GLN A 148 -4.83 -4.13 -18.68
CA GLN A 148 -5.05 -3.63 -20.04
C GLN A 148 -3.75 -3.26 -20.76
N ASN A 149 -2.76 -2.74 -20.03
CA ASN A 149 -1.53 -2.20 -20.60
C ASN A 149 -0.24 -2.85 -20.05
N GLY A 150 -0.35 -3.75 -19.07
CA GLY A 150 0.77 -4.45 -18.44
C GLY A 150 1.66 -3.59 -17.54
N LYS A 151 1.34 -2.30 -17.36
CA LYS A 151 2.09 -1.42 -16.45
C LYS A 151 1.89 -1.90 -15.02
N SER A 152 2.94 -1.83 -14.22
CA SER A 152 2.89 -2.17 -12.80
C SER A 152 3.57 -1.13 -11.93
N ALA A 153 3.13 -1.04 -10.68
CA ALA A 153 3.70 -0.16 -9.67
C ALA A 153 3.55 -0.79 -8.28
N VAL A 154 4.51 -0.52 -7.40
CA VAL A 154 4.42 -0.90 -5.97
C VAL A 154 3.84 0.25 -5.16
N VAL A 155 2.84 -0.08 -4.34
CA VAL A 155 2.14 0.86 -3.45
C VAL A 155 2.17 0.39 -2.00
N ARG A 156 2.13 1.35 -1.07
CA ARG A 156 1.90 1.12 0.37
C ARG A 156 0.40 1.08 0.64
N ILE A 157 -0.08 0.02 1.27
CA ILE A 157 -1.43 -0.02 1.82
C ILE A 157 -1.41 0.68 3.18
N ASN A 158 -2.04 1.85 3.28
CA ASN A 158 -2.09 2.65 4.52
C ASN A 158 -3.51 3.08 4.91
N ASP A 159 -4.52 2.66 4.14
CA ASP A 159 -5.91 3.08 4.34
C ASP A 159 -6.91 1.92 4.10
N ARG A 160 -8.17 2.14 4.48
CA ARG A 160 -9.28 1.19 4.32
C ARG A 160 -10.28 1.64 3.26
N GLY A 161 -10.92 0.66 2.64
CA GLY A 161 -11.83 0.84 1.52
C GLY A 161 -11.23 0.34 0.22
N PRO A 162 -11.94 0.47 -0.92
CA PRO A 162 -13.24 1.12 -1.09
C PRO A 162 -14.40 0.31 -0.50
N PHE A 163 -15.50 1.01 -0.20
CA PHE A 163 -16.73 0.40 0.37
C PHE A 163 -17.88 0.30 -0.63
N SER A 164 -17.70 0.78 -1.86
CA SER A 164 -18.68 0.60 -2.94
C SER A 164 -18.59 -0.82 -3.51
N SER A 165 -19.73 -1.42 -3.84
CA SER A 165 -19.79 -2.73 -4.50
C SER A 165 -18.95 -2.75 -5.80
N GLY A 166 -18.08 -3.76 -5.92
CA GLY A 166 -17.33 -4.05 -7.15
C GLY A 166 -15.92 -3.47 -7.26
N ARG A 167 -15.48 -2.58 -6.35
CA ARG A 167 -14.08 -2.11 -6.32
C ARG A 167 -13.26 -2.89 -5.29
N MET A 168 -12.05 -3.29 -5.67
CA MET A 168 -11.09 -4.03 -4.85
C MET A 168 -10.17 -3.10 -4.07
N MET A 169 -9.71 -2.02 -4.70
CA MET A 169 -8.78 -1.07 -4.09
C MET A 169 -8.97 0.32 -4.68
N ASP A 170 -8.61 1.33 -3.90
CA ASP A 170 -8.48 2.70 -4.39
C ASP A 170 -7.02 3.12 -4.26
N LEU A 171 -6.44 3.61 -5.34
CA LEU A 171 -5.05 4.03 -5.46
C LEU A 171 -4.92 5.54 -5.25
N SER A 172 -3.71 6.02 -5.00
CA SER A 172 -3.41 7.45 -5.16
C SER A 172 -3.43 7.87 -6.62
N PHE A 173 -3.54 9.18 -6.86
CA PHE A 173 -3.49 9.74 -8.21
C PHE A 173 -2.15 9.42 -8.90
N ALA A 174 -1.02 9.58 -8.22
CA ALA A 174 0.29 9.21 -8.78
C ALA A 174 0.38 7.73 -9.15
N ALA A 175 -0.13 6.83 -8.31
CA ALA A 175 -0.13 5.41 -8.64
C ALA A 175 -1.04 5.09 -9.84
N ALA A 176 -2.23 5.69 -9.92
CA ALA A 176 -3.14 5.54 -11.05
C ALA A 176 -2.56 6.11 -12.35
N TYR A 177 -1.82 7.22 -12.26
CA TYR A 177 -1.12 7.82 -13.39
C TYR A 177 -0.03 6.88 -13.91
N LYS A 178 0.85 6.37 -13.03
CA LYS A 178 1.89 5.39 -13.40
C LYS A 178 1.31 4.11 -14.00
N LEU A 179 0.17 3.66 -13.51
CA LEU A 179 -0.56 2.50 -14.04
C LEU A 179 -1.35 2.82 -15.33
N GLY A 180 -1.39 4.07 -15.76
CA GLY A 180 -2.00 4.51 -17.02
C GLY A 180 -3.52 4.47 -17.02
N PHE A 181 -4.17 4.74 -15.90
CA PHE A 181 -5.64 4.78 -15.81
C PHE A 181 -6.20 6.01 -15.06
N ALA A 182 -5.36 6.98 -14.71
CA ALA A 182 -5.80 8.20 -14.01
C ALA A 182 -6.95 8.91 -14.76
N GLU A 183 -6.88 9.01 -16.08
CA GLU A 183 -7.91 9.65 -16.91
C GLU A 183 -9.21 8.84 -16.98
N SER A 184 -9.14 7.51 -17.08
CA SER A 184 -10.33 6.64 -17.11
C SER A 184 -11.00 6.49 -15.75
N GLY A 185 -10.28 6.80 -14.66
CA GLY A 185 -10.78 6.72 -13.28
C GLY A 185 -10.75 5.31 -12.68
N ILE A 186 -10.88 4.28 -13.52
CA ILE A 186 -10.91 2.87 -13.13
C ILE A 186 -10.07 2.01 -14.06
N ALA A 187 -9.59 0.87 -13.55
CA ALA A 187 -8.91 -0.16 -14.32
C ALA A 187 -9.14 -1.57 -13.76
N ALA A 188 -9.07 -2.57 -14.63
CA ALA A 188 -8.91 -3.95 -14.19
C ALA A 188 -7.45 -4.19 -13.81
N VAL A 189 -7.21 -4.65 -12.58
CA VAL A 189 -5.86 -4.84 -12.03
C VAL A 189 -5.68 -6.23 -11.44
N GLU A 190 -4.45 -6.69 -11.40
CA GLU A 190 -3.99 -7.74 -10.49
C GLU A 190 -3.23 -7.12 -9.31
N VAL A 191 -3.58 -7.53 -8.10
CA VAL A 191 -2.94 -7.10 -6.85
C VAL A 191 -2.19 -8.28 -6.26
N GLU A 192 -0.88 -8.14 -6.11
CA GLU A 192 0.01 -9.10 -5.48
C GLU A 192 0.62 -8.50 -4.20
N ALA A 193 0.31 -9.07 -3.04
CA ALA A 193 0.94 -8.64 -1.79
C ALA A 193 2.43 -8.97 -1.80
N ILE A 194 3.25 -7.99 -1.43
CA ILE A 194 4.68 -8.16 -1.24
C ILE A 194 4.89 -8.59 0.21
N VAL A 195 5.00 -9.90 0.39
CA VAL A 195 5.49 -10.47 1.64
C VAL A 195 7.00 -10.40 1.58
N LEU A 196 7.57 -9.47 2.34
CA LEU A 196 8.98 -9.53 2.64
C LEU A 196 9.17 -10.81 3.45
N ALA A 197 9.85 -11.79 2.86
CA ALA A 197 10.35 -12.90 3.65
C ALA A 197 11.08 -12.25 4.82
N GLU A 198 10.64 -12.54 6.05
CA GLU A 198 11.59 -12.53 7.15
C GLU A 198 12.75 -13.33 6.59
N SER A 199 13.91 -12.69 6.46
CA SER A 199 15.13 -13.47 6.51
C SER A 199 14.90 -14.35 7.73
N ALA A 200 14.82 -15.68 7.52
CA ALA A 200 14.99 -16.60 8.62
C ALA A 200 16.13 -16.03 9.48
N PRO A 201 16.01 -16.01 10.82
CA PRO A 201 17.08 -15.50 11.67
C PRO A 201 18.38 -16.05 11.10
N PRO A 202 19.37 -15.18 10.78
CA PRO A 202 20.50 -15.59 9.97
C PRO A 202 21.06 -16.87 10.56
N ALA A 203 21.07 -17.93 9.75
CA ALA A 203 21.75 -19.17 10.09
C ALA A 203 23.14 -18.78 10.58
N GLU A 204 23.49 -19.25 11.78
CA GLU A 204 24.76 -19.00 12.45
C GLU A 204 25.92 -19.27 11.48
N ALA A 205 26.47 -18.20 10.92
CA ALA A 205 27.84 -18.18 10.39
C ALA A 205 28.70 -17.49 11.47
N PRO A 206 29.89 -18.04 11.75
CA PRO A 206 30.59 -17.83 13.02
C PRO A 206 30.95 -16.36 13.19
N VAL A 207 30.54 -15.82 14.33
CA VAL A 207 30.87 -14.47 14.78
C VAL A 207 32.38 -14.38 14.95
N ALA A 208 33.04 -13.66 14.03
CA ALA A 208 34.38 -13.17 14.25
C ALA A 208 34.33 -12.26 15.50
N THR A 209 35.14 -12.65 16.46
CA THR A 209 35.30 -12.07 17.79
C THR A 209 35.68 -10.59 17.69
N GLU A 210 34.88 -9.69 18.25
CA GLU A 210 35.33 -8.38 18.75
C GLU A 210 34.32 -7.85 19.80
N PRO A 211 34.77 -7.05 20.79
CA PRO A 211 34.57 -7.36 22.21
C PRO A 211 33.25 -6.89 22.83
N ALA A 212 32.87 -7.63 23.86
CA ALA A 212 31.69 -7.43 24.70
C ALA A 212 31.66 -6.06 25.40
N ILE A 213 30.54 -5.35 25.25
CA ILE A 213 30.09 -4.33 26.21
C ILE A 213 29.37 -5.09 27.34
N PRO A 214 29.66 -4.80 28.64
CA PRO A 214 29.16 -5.62 29.73
C PRO A 214 27.64 -5.55 29.85
N VAL A 215 27.00 -6.72 29.78
CA VAL A 215 25.60 -6.90 30.18
C VAL A 215 25.57 -6.88 31.70
N THR A 216 25.23 -5.72 32.28
CA THR A 216 24.99 -5.62 33.72
C THR A 216 23.84 -6.53 34.12
N ALA A 217 24.11 -7.39 35.09
CA ALA A 217 23.22 -8.41 35.62
C ALA A 217 21.85 -7.86 36.03
N GLU A 218 20.82 -8.68 35.82
CA GLU A 218 19.44 -8.45 36.24
C GLU A 218 19.34 -8.41 37.78
N THR A 219 19.52 -7.24 38.37
CA THR A 219 19.14 -6.99 39.76
C THR A 219 17.61 -6.96 39.86
N ALA A 220 17.03 -7.88 40.65
CA ALA A 220 15.61 -7.86 41.00
C ALA A 220 15.25 -6.52 41.67
N GLY A 221 14.17 -5.88 41.22
CA GLY A 221 13.80 -4.54 41.66
C GLY A 221 12.60 -3.95 40.92
N ILE A 222 12.15 -2.79 41.39
CA ILE A 222 11.05 -2.05 40.77
C ILE A 222 11.63 -1.13 39.69
N TYR A 223 11.09 -1.20 38.48
CA TYR A 223 11.53 -0.40 37.33
C TYR A 223 10.36 0.40 36.75
N LEU A 224 10.69 1.50 36.08
CA LEU A 224 9.78 2.22 35.20
C LEU A 224 10.14 1.91 33.75
N GLN A 225 9.22 1.28 33.01
CA GLN A 225 9.34 1.10 31.57
C GLN A 225 8.91 2.39 30.85
N LEU A 226 9.87 2.99 30.15
CA LEU A 226 9.67 4.22 29.38
C LEU A 226 9.18 3.93 27.96
N GLY A 227 9.48 2.74 27.44
CA GLY A 227 9.03 2.31 26.11
C GLY A 227 9.47 0.89 25.78
N ALA A 228 8.85 0.29 24.77
CA ALA A 228 9.22 -1.00 24.21
C ALA A 228 9.29 -0.88 22.69
N PHE A 229 10.42 -1.26 22.10
CA PHE A 229 10.72 -1.07 20.68
C PHE A 229 11.08 -2.40 20.05
N SER A 230 10.61 -2.68 18.84
CA SER A 230 11.00 -3.88 18.08
C SER A 230 12.38 -3.73 17.43
N ALA A 231 12.82 -2.49 17.15
CA ALA A 231 14.10 -2.20 16.54
C ALA A 231 15.07 -1.53 17.54
N ARG A 232 16.30 -2.03 17.59
CA ARG A 232 17.37 -1.52 18.46
C ARG A 232 17.68 -0.04 18.21
N ALA A 233 17.77 0.35 16.94
CA ALA A 233 18.09 1.72 16.54
C ALA A 233 17.03 2.73 17.04
N ASN A 234 15.76 2.34 17.03
CA ASN A 234 14.67 3.17 17.57
C ASN A 234 14.74 3.25 19.10
N ALA A 235 15.05 2.13 19.77
CA ALA A 235 15.27 2.08 21.21
C ALA A 235 16.44 2.99 21.63
N GLU A 236 17.53 2.97 20.87
CA GLU A 236 18.73 3.78 21.11
C GLU A 236 18.48 5.26 20.83
N SER A 237 17.79 5.61 19.73
CA SER A 237 17.42 6.99 19.41
C SER A 237 16.49 7.58 20.47
N PHE A 238 15.49 6.81 20.91
CA PHE A 238 14.60 7.21 21.99
C PHE A 238 15.34 7.31 23.32
N ARG A 239 16.26 6.39 23.62
CA ARG A 239 17.14 6.46 24.80
C ARG A 239 17.95 7.76 24.82
N GLN A 240 18.59 8.12 23.70
CA GLN A 240 19.40 9.35 23.62
C GLN A 240 18.55 10.60 23.84
N LYS A 241 17.36 10.66 23.23
CA LYS A 241 16.41 11.75 23.42
C LYS A 241 15.99 11.87 24.89
N ILE A 242 15.51 10.78 25.45
CA ILE A 242 15.02 10.74 26.84
C ILE A 242 16.15 10.98 27.84
N GLN A 243 17.37 10.52 27.58
CA GLN A 243 18.50 10.78 28.47
C GLN A 243 18.94 12.24 28.48
N LYS A 244 18.74 12.96 27.36
CA LYS A 244 18.96 14.41 27.30
C LYS A 244 17.89 15.16 28.08
N GLU A 245 16.62 14.78 27.91
CA GLU A 245 15.47 15.40 28.56
C GLU A 245 15.41 15.10 30.07
N LEU A 246 15.81 13.88 30.48
CA LEU A 246 15.85 13.43 31.87
C LEU A 246 17.24 13.58 32.52
N SER A 247 18.07 14.51 32.03
CA SER A 247 19.39 14.77 32.60
C SER A 247 19.35 15.09 34.11
N TRP A 248 18.22 15.60 34.61
CA TRP A 248 17.95 15.86 36.03
C TRP A 248 17.82 14.60 36.90
N LEU A 249 17.55 13.43 36.32
CA LEU A 249 17.45 12.17 37.07
C LEU A 249 18.82 11.62 37.50
N GLY A 250 19.90 12.00 36.82
CA GLY A 250 21.25 11.51 37.11
C GLY A 250 21.41 9.97 36.96
N GLN A 251 20.42 9.28 36.39
CA GLN A 251 20.38 7.83 36.22
C GLN A 251 20.39 7.45 34.74
N PRO A 252 21.20 6.46 34.33
CA PRO A 252 21.21 6.00 32.96
C PRO A 252 19.93 5.21 32.64
N VAL A 253 19.31 5.51 31.49
CA VAL A 253 18.20 4.73 30.95
C VAL A 253 18.78 3.41 30.41
N GLN A 254 18.34 2.29 30.96
CA GLN A 254 18.82 0.97 30.57
C GLN A 254 17.96 0.39 29.44
N ILE A 255 18.59 -0.16 28.42
CA ILE A 255 17.89 -0.96 27.40
C ILE A 255 18.05 -2.43 27.80
N GLN A 256 16.93 -3.11 28.03
CA GLN A 256 16.89 -4.55 28.24
C GLN A 256 16.22 -5.23 27.05
N VAL A 257 16.87 -6.26 26.54
CA VAL A 257 16.30 -7.11 25.49
C VAL A 257 15.45 -8.18 26.18
N SER A 258 14.15 -8.23 25.86
CA SER A 258 13.23 -9.23 26.39
C SER A 258 12.33 -9.71 25.27
N SER A 259 12.40 -11.01 24.97
CA SER A 259 11.48 -11.70 24.06
C SER A 259 11.22 -10.97 22.73
N LYS A 260 12.31 -10.59 22.03
CA LYS A 260 12.31 -9.87 20.74
C LYS A 260 11.98 -8.36 20.79
N LEU A 261 11.85 -7.76 21.97
CA LEU A 261 11.66 -6.31 22.14
C LEU A 261 12.81 -5.67 22.97
N PHE A 262 13.19 -4.46 22.60
CA PHE A 262 14.08 -3.56 23.32
C PHE A 262 13.25 -2.69 24.26
N ARG A 263 13.23 -3.03 25.54
CA ARG A 263 12.49 -2.28 26.57
C ARG A 263 13.43 -1.31 27.26
N LEU A 264 13.04 -0.05 27.33
CA LEU A 264 13.77 0.96 28.08
C LEU A 264 13.23 1.00 29.49
N HIS A 265 14.09 0.74 30.46
CA HIS A 265 13.78 0.78 31.88
C HIS A 265 14.61 1.86 32.58
N LEU A 266 13.98 2.50 33.57
CA LEU A 266 14.63 3.36 34.55
C LEU A 266 14.50 2.72 35.93
N GLY A 267 15.56 2.74 36.72
CA GLY A 267 15.67 2.03 37.99
C GLY A 267 16.95 1.19 38.07
N PRO A 268 17.08 0.29 39.06
CA PRO A 268 16.04 -0.12 40.02
C PRO A 268 15.71 0.96 41.08
N TYR A 269 14.45 1.03 41.49
CA TYR A 269 13.95 1.85 42.59
C TYR A 269 13.75 1.05 43.87
N ARG A 270 13.91 1.70 45.03
CA ARG A 270 13.83 1.04 46.34
C ARG A 270 12.40 0.82 46.81
N SER A 271 11.44 1.58 46.28
CA SER A 271 10.02 1.44 46.62
C SER A 271 9.08 1.85 45.49
N ARG A 272 7.86 1.31 45.51
CA ARG A 272 6.80 1.67 44.56
C ARG A 272 6.37 3.14 44.68
N LYS A 273 6.47 3.71 45.90
CA LYS A 273 6.18 5.12 46.17
C LYS A 273 7.18 6.05 45.47
N GLU A 274 8.46 5.70 45.50
CA GLU A 274 9.54 6.42 44.80
C GLU A 274 9.38 6.33 43.28
N ALA A 275 9.17 5.12 42.74
CA ALA A 275 8.94 4.92 41.31
C ALA A 275 7.71 5.69 40.80
N ASN A 276 6.60 5.71 41.55
CA ASN A 276 5.40 6.48 41.18
C ASN A 276 5.65 8.00 41.21
N ALA A 277 6.40 8.52 42.19
CA ALA A 277 6.72 9.95 42.25
C ALA A 277 7.54 10.39 41.02
N ILE A 278 8.49 9.56 40.58
CA ILE A 278 9.26 9.83 39.37
C ILE A 278 8.40 9.69 38.11
N ALA A 279 7.51 8.70 38.04
CA ALA A 279 6.60 8.52 36.90
C ALA A 279 5.66 9.72 36.70
N GLU A 280 5.13 10.29 37.79
CA GLU A 280 4.28 11.49 37.72
C GLU A 280 5.06 12.74 37.29
N LYS A 281 6.32 12.87 37.70
CA LYS A 281 7.17 13.96 37.24
C LYS A 281 7.52 13.84 35.75
N ILE A 282 7.83 12.63 35.28
CA ILE A 282 8.03 12.35 33.84
C ILE A 282 6.76 12.66 33.05
N ARG A 283 5.60 12.27 33.55
CA ARG A 283 4.29 12.56 32.92
C ARG A 283 4.04 14.07 32.79
N ALA A 284 4.39 14.85 33.81
CA ALA A 284 4.20 16.30 33.80
C ALA A 284 5.14 17.01 32.81
N GLU A 285 6.35 16.47 32.57
CA GLU A 285 7.36 17.09 31.71
C GLU A 285 7.34 16.60 30.25
N LEU A 286 7.04 15.31 30.02
CA LEU A 286 7.20 14.67 28.71
C LEU A 286 5.89 14.19 28.06
N ASP A 287 4.74 14.51 28.67
CA ASP A 287 3.39 14.17 28.19
C ASP A 287 3.19 12.66 27.88
N PHE A 288 3.97 11.78 28.53
CA PHE A 288 3.78 10.34 28.46
C PHE A 288 3.90 9.70 29.85
N LYS A 289 3.15 8.62 30.08
CA LYS A 289 3.10 7.93 31.38
C LYS A 289 3.96 6.66 31.36
N PRO A 290 5.08 6.60 32.11
CA PRO A 290 5.85 5.38 32.28
C PRO A 290 5.03 4.24 32.92
N LEU A 291 5.31 3.00 32.51
CA LEU A 291 4.68 1.81 33.12
C LEU A 291 5.55 1.28 34.25
N LEU A 292 4.96 1.01 35.42
CA LEU A 292 5.69 0.41 36.54
C LEU A 292 5.76 -1.10 36.36
N VAL A 293 6.98 -1.66 36.39
CA VAL A 293 7.26 -3.08 36.18
C VAL A 293 8.07 -3.60 37.35
N ASN A 294 7.72 -4.79 37.85
CA ASN A 294 8.50 -5.49 38.87
C ASN A 294 9.29 -6.61 38.20
N LYS A 295 10.59 -6.71 38.47
CA LYS A 295 11.47 -7.76 37.92
C LYS A 295 12.21 -8.48 39.02
#